data_AF-A0A957CTI5-F1
#
_entry.id   AF-A0A957CTI5-F1
#
_cell.length_a   1.000
_cell.length_b   1.000
_cell.length_c   1.000
_cell.angle_alpha   90.00
_cell.angle_beta   90.00
_cell.angle_gamma   90.00
#
_symmetry.space_group_name_H-M   'P 1'
#
loop_
_entity.id
_entity.type
_entity.pdbx_description
1 polymer ?
#
loop_
_entity_poly.entity_id
_entity_poly.type
_entity_poly.pdbx_seq_one_letter_code
_entity_poly.pdbx_strand_id
1 'polypeptide(L)'
;EATIAFAGIVIGTAISFIIGGVLGDWAEGRSPKYGRAVIGQISIISGIPLTYILFTQTAGWSLGAISALSFGTALLISWPGKGSKEPMMQGVTPPELRASAFAFVTFIENGFTALAAYLAGSLADSIGFTDALVWTIPFPWIICAALFSLFYVTYPRDSAKLRALMVQRAGELEEVIGNP
;
A
#
# COMPACT_ATOMS: atom_id res chain seq x y z
N GLU A 1 9.39 -2.52 28.47
CA GLU A 1 8.60 -1.42 27.87
C GLU A 1 8.74 -1.31 26.34
N ALA A 2 9.79 -0.69 25.78
CA ALA A 2 9.88 -0.40 24.34
C ALA A 2 9.78 -1.65 23.41
N THR A 3 10.46 -2.74 23.75
CA THR A 3 10.43 -3.99 22.96
C THR A 3 9.03 -4.61 22.88
N ILE A 4 8.23 -4.50 23.94
CA ILE A 4 6.86 -5.04 23.99
C ILE A 4 5.94 -4.20 23.08
N ALA A 5 6.12 -2.87 23.09
CA ALA A 5 5.38 -1.98 22.18
C ALA A 5 5.72 -2.25 20.71
N PHE A 6 7.01 -2.42 20.37
CA PHE A 6 7.41 -2.79 19.01
C PHE A 6 6.88 -4.17 18.59
N ALA A 7 6.91 -5.17 19.49
CA ALA A 7 6.34 -6.48 19.21
C ALA A 7 4.82 -6.40 18.93
N GLY A 8 4.09 -5.59 19.70
CA GLY A 8 2.67 -5.32 19.46
C GLY A 8 2.41 -4.71 18.09
N ILE A 9 3.20 -3.71 17.69
CA ILE A 9 3.09 -3.07 16.36
C ILE A 9 3.34 -4.08 15.23
N VAL A 10 4.36 -4.93 15.36
CA VAL A 10 4.69 -5.96 14.35
C VAL A 10 3.55 -6.97 14.21
N ILE A 11 2.99 -7.42 15.34
CA ILE A 11 1.83 -8.33 15.34
C ILE A 11 0.62 -7.63 14.68
N GLY A 12 0.36 -6.36 14.98
CA GLY A 12 -0.70 -5.58 14.36
C GLY A 12 -0.52 -5.42 12.85
N THR A 13 0.72 -5.22 12.42
CA THR A 13 1.09 -5.14 11.00
C THR A 13 0.83 -6.47 10.29
N ALA A 14 1.19 -7.59 10.91
CA ALA A 14 0.97 -8.92 10.34
C ALA A 14 -0.53 -9.23 10.19
N ILE A 15 -1.33 -8.96 11.23
CA ILE A 15 -2.79 -9.10 11.18
C ILE A 15 -3.38 -8.23 10.06
N SER A 16 -2.79 -7.06 9.84
CA SER A 16 -3.27 -6.10 8.84
C SER A 16 -3.02 -6.52 7.42
N PHE A 17 -1.91 -7.19 7.14
CA PHE A 17 -1.71 -7.77 5.82
C PHE A 17 -2.80 -8.78 5.47
N ILE A 18 -3.22 -9.59 6.46
CA ILE A 18 -4.30 -10.56 6.28
C ILE A 18 -5.64 -9.85 6.09
N ILE A 19 -6.00 -8.92 6.99
CA ILE A 19 -7.27 -8.18 6.91
C ILE A 19 -7.36 -7.35 5.62
N GLY A 20 -6.28 -6.64 5.27
CA GLY A 20 -6.21 -5.83 4.05
C GLY A 20 -6.32 -6.67 2.77
N GLY A 21 -5.74 -7.88 2.77
CA GLY A 21 -5.91 -8.84 1.68
C GLY A 21 -7.37 -9.31 1.53
N VAL A 22 -7.98 -9.79 2.63
CA VAL A 22 -9.36 -10.26 2.63
C VAL A 22 -10.35 -9.15 2.26
N LEU A 23 -10.19 -7.96 2.83
CA LEU A 23 -11.02 -6.80 2.50
C LEU A 23 -10.83 -6.39 1.03
N GLY A 24 -9.59 -6.36 0.55
CA GLY A 24 -9.25 -6.07 -0.84
C GLY A 24 -9.92 -7.03 -1.83
N ASP A 25 -9.85 -8.33 -1.55
CA ASP A 25 -10.45 -9.39 -2.36
C ASP A 25 -11.99 -9.32 -2.32
N TRP A 26 -12.57 -9.05 -1.15
CA TRP A 26 -14.01 -8.83 -1.01
C TRP A 26 -14.50 -7.63 -1.83
N ALA A 27 -13.76 -6.51 -1.79
CA ALA A 27 -14.13 -5.33 -2.57
C ALA A 27 -13.95 -5.53 -4.07
N GLU A 28 -12.96 -6.33 -4.51
CA GLU A 28 -12.85 -6.73 -5.91
C GLU A 28 -14.07 -7.55 -6.35
N GLY A 29 -14.54 -8.48 -5.51
CA GLY A 29 -15.75 -9.26 -5.77
C GLY A 29 -17.01 -8.40 -5.93
N ARG A 30 -17.07 -7.25 -5.24
CA ARG A 30 -18.21 -6.30 -5.33
C ARG A 30 -18.06 -5.30 -6.48
N SER A 31 -16.83 -4.83 -6.75
CA SER A 31 -16.50 -3.87 -7.80
C SER A 31 -15.15 -4.22 -8.45
N PRO A 32 -15.16 -5.02 -9.53
CA PRO A 32 -13.93 -5.48 -10.20
C PRO A 32 -13.07 -4.36 -10.79
N LYS A 33 -13.66 -3.17 -11.00
CA LYS A 33 -12.97 -2.02 -11.63
C LYS A 33 -12.32 -1.07 -10.63
N TYR A 34 -12.89 -0.92 -9.43
CA TYR A 34 -12.48 0.12 -8.48
C TYR A 34 -12.35 -0.36 -7.03
N GLY A 35 -12.84 -1.55 -6.69
CA GLY A 35 -12.94 -2.03 -5.30
C GLY A 35 -11.61 -2.01 -4.56
N ARG A 36 -10.54 -2.49 -5.19
CA ARG A 36 -9.19 -2.45 -4.62
C ARG A 36 -8.66 -1.03 -4.44
N ALA A 37 -8.95 -0.10 -5.35
CA ALA A 37 -8.49 1.28 -5.25
C ALA A 37 -9.18 2.05 -4.10
N VAL A 38 -10.48 1.79 -3.89
CA VAL A 38 -11.27 2.40 -2.80
C VAL A 38 -10.76 2.00 -1.42
N ILE A 39 -10.44 0.73 -1.23
CA ILE A 39 -9.89 0.25 0.05
C ILE A 39 -8.53 0.88 0.34
N GLY A 40 -7.66 0.95 -0.67
CA GLY A 40 -6.36 1.61 -0.52
C GLY A 40 -6.50 3.08 -0.14
N GLN A 41 -7.45 3.79 -0.75
CA GLN A 41 -7.68 5.21 -0.48
C GLN A 41 -8.30 5.46 0.89
N ILE A 42 -9.23 4.61 1.36
CA ILE A 42 -9.81 4.69 2.71
C ILE A 42 -8.71 4.50 3.77
N SER A 43 -7.80 3.56 3.55
CA SER A 43 -6.62 3.38 4.42
C SER A 43 -5.69 4.58 4.41
N ILE A 44 -5.40 5.15 3.23
CA ILE A 44 -4.53 6.33 3.15
C ILE A 44 -5.18 7.54 3.84
N ILE A 45 -6.47 7.79 3.60
CA ILE A 45 -7.21 8.91 4.20
C ILE A 45 -7.34 8.76 5.71
N SER A 46 -7.57 7.55 6.22
CA SER A 46 -7.68 7.30 7.67
C SER A 46 -6.32 7.34 8.38
N GLY A 47 -5.23 6.98 7.71
CA GLY A 47 -3.89 7.01 8.28
C GLY A 47 -3.34 8.44 8.50
N ILE A 48 -3.74 9.42 7.68
CA ILE A 48 -3.30 10.82 7.82
C ILE A 48 -3.69 11.44 9.19
N PRO A 49 -4.97 11.47 9.61
CA PRO A 49 -5.37 12.04 10.90
C PRO A 49 -4.86 11.21 12.08
N LEU A 50 -4.80 9.88 11.95
CA LEU A 50 -4.28 9.00 13.01
C LEU A 50 -2.80 9.25 13.27
N THR A 51 -2.00 9.37 12.22
CA THR A 51 -0.57 9.66 12.32
C THR A 51 -0.33 11.07 12.88
N TYR A 52 -1.14 12.04 12.47
CA TYR A 52 -1.06 13.41 13.00
C TYR A 52 -1.39 13.45 14.50
N ILE A 53 -2.45 12.78 14.95
CA ILE A 53 -2.81 12.69 16.37
C ILE A 53 -1.71 11.96 17.15
N LEU A 54 -1.16 10.88 16.59
CA LEU A 54 -0.07 10.12 17.20
C LEU A 54 1.16 11.01 17.47
N PHE A 55 1.53 11.92 16.58
CA PHE A 55 2.71 12.77 16.78
C PHE A 55 2.45 14.06 17.55
N THR A 56 1.22 14.60 17.52
CA THR A 56 0.91 15.90 18.14
C THR A 56 0.28 15.81 19.54
N GLN A 57 -0.46 14.75 19.86
CA GLN A 57 -1.28 14.68 21.09
C GLN A 57 -0.80 13.67 22.13
N THR A 58 0.21 12.84 21.83
CA THR A 58 0.62 11.73 22.71
C THR A 58 1.67 12.09 23.75
N ALA A 59 2.18 13.34 23.78
CA ALA A 59 3.25 13.76 24.69
C ALA A 59 2.94 13.56 26.19
N GLY A 60 1.66 13.42 26.57
CA GLY A 60 1.21 13.15 27.95
C GLY A 60 0.43 11.85 28.15
N TRP A 61 0.39 10.95 27.16
CA TRP A 61 -0.42 9.73 27.23
C TRP A 61 0.35 8.58 27.88
N SER A 62 -0.38 7.64 28.50
CA SER A 62 0.21 6.43 29.06
C SER A 62 0.78 5.56 27.94
N LEU A 63 1.85 4.82 28.25
CA LEU A 63 2.52 3.92 27.29
C LEU A 63 1.53 2.91 26.65
N GLY A 64 0.52 2.48 27.40
CA GLY A 64 -0.56 1.63 26.90
C GLY A 64 -1.45 2.30 25.87
N ALA A 65 -1.82 3.57 26.08
CA ALA A 65 -2.64 4.33 25.12
C ALA A 65 -1.86 4.64 23.82
N ILE A 66 -0.56 4.96 23.94
CA ILE A 66 0.31 5.16 22.78
C ILE A 66 0.49 3.85 21.99
N SER A 67 0.65 2.72 22.70
CA SER A 67 0.78 1.41 22.07
C SER A 67 -0.51 0.99 21.35
N ALA A 68 -1.68 1.26 21.94
CA ALA A 68 -2.98 0.97 21.32
C ALA A 68 -3.24 1.85 20.07
N LEU A 69 -2.93 3.14 20.14
CA LEU A 69 -3.05 4.04 18.99
C LEU A 69 -2.06 3.67 17.88
N SER A 70 -0.82 3.32 18.24
CA SER A 70 0.20 2.85 17.29
C SER A 70 -0.21 1.54 16.63
N PHE A 71 -0.80 0.61 17.39
CA PHE A 71 -1.35 -0.63 16.86
C PHE A 71 -2.49 -0.36 15.87
N GLY A 72 -3.45 0.51 16.21
CA GLY A 72 -4.56 0.86 15.32
C GLY A 72 -4.11 1.60 14.06
N THR A 73 -3.12 2.48 14.20
CA THR A 73 -2.51 3.20 13.07
C THR A 73 -1.76 2.22 12.16
N ALA A 74 -0.88 1.38 12.72
CA ALA A 74 -0.22 0.31 11.97
C ALA A 74 -1.22 -0.62 11.29
N LEU A 75 -2.39 -0.81 11.90
CA LEU A 75 -3.42 -1.66 11.34
C LEU A 75 -3.99 -1.11 10.03
N LEU A 76 -4.35 0.17 10.05
CA LEU A 76 -5.00 0.83 8.92
C LEU A 76 -4.01 1.22 7.82
N ILE A 77 -2.75 1.50 8.18
CA ILE A 77 -1.71 1.95 7.26
C ILE A 77 -1.20 0.83 6.34
N SER A 78 -1.20 -0.43 6.80
CA SER A 78 -0.53 -1.53 6.08
C SER A 78 -1.35 -2.15 4.94
N TRP A 79 -2.64 -1.81 4.83
CA TRP A 79 -3.57 -2.41 3.84
C TRP A 79 -3.32 -2.02 2.37
N PRO A 80 -2.91 -0.78 2.01
CA PRO A 80 -2.78 -0.38 0.60
C PRO A 80 -1.76 -1.20 -0.18
N GLY A 81 -0.68 -1.66 0.47
CA GLY A 81 0.36 -2.46 -0.18
C GLY A 81 -0.13 -3.84 -0.61
N LYS A 82 -0.63 -4.62 0.35
CA LYS A 82 -1.06 -6.01 0.15
C LYS A 82 -2.47 -6.14 -0.42
N GLY A 83 -3.39 -5.24 -0.08
CA GLY A 83 -4.79 -5.28 -0.52
C GLY A 83 -5.04 -4.67 -1.90
N SER A 84 -4.19 -3.72 -2.31
CA SER A 84 -4.43 -2.93 -3.52
C SER A 84 -3.25 -2.95 -4.50
N LYS A 85 -2.07 -2.43 -4.12
CA LYS A 85 -0.93 -2.24 -5.04
C LYS A 85 -0.47 -3.54 -5.70
N GLU A 86 -0.17 -4.55 -4.89
CA GLU A 86 0.39 -5.81 -5.39
C GLU A 86 -0.62 -6.56 -6.29
N PRO A 87 -1.89 -6.74 -5.89
CA PRO A 87 -2.89 -7.36 -6.77
C PRO A 87 -3.19 -6.54 -8.03
N MET A 88 -3.25 -5.21 -7.92
CA MET A 88 -3.48 -4.35 -9.09
C MET A 88 -2.35 -4.48 -10.11
N MET A 89 -1.09 -4.54 -9.66
CA MET A 89 0.06 -4.76 -10.55
C MET A 89 -0.04 -6.12 -11.25
N GLN A 90 -0.43 -7.18 -10.53
CA GLN A 90 -0.62 -8.50 -11.14
C GLN A 90 -1.77 -8.54 -12.16
N GLY A 91 -2.79 -7.70 -11.97
CA GLY A 91 -3.96 -7.60 -12.84
C GLY A 91 -3.79 -6.75 -14.10
N VAL A 92 -2.63 -6.11 -14.29
CA VAL A 92 -2.30 -5.34 -15.52
C VAL A 92 -1.07 -5.86 -16.25
N THR A 93 -0.22 -6.66 -15.59
CA THR A 93 0.96 -7.26 -16.20
C THR A 93 0.68 -8.67 -16.73
N PRO A 94 1.10 -9.00 -17.97
CA PRO A 94 1.10 -10.37 -18.47
C PRO A 94 1.89 -11.31 -17.56
N PRO A 95 1.50 -12.61 -17.48
CA PRO A 95 2.16 -13.56 -16.59
C PRO A 95 3.66 -13.72 -16.88
N GLU A 96 4.09 -13.54 -18.14
CA GLU A 96 5.49 -13.65 -18.54
C GLU A 96 6.35 -12.48 -18.06
N LEU A 97 5.73 -11.30 -17.88
CA LEU A 97 6.43 -10.06 -17.53
C LEU A 97 6.23 -9.67 -16.06
N ARG A 98 5.38 -10.39 -15.32
CA ARG A 98 5.01 -10.04 -13.94
C ARG A 98 6.22 -10.00 -13.00
N ALA A 99 7.16 -10.94 -13.14
CA ALA A 99 8.37 -10.97 -12.33
C ALA A 99 9.29 -9.77 -12.63
N SER A 100 9.49 -9.45 -13.91
CA SER A 100 10.31 -8.30 -14.34
C SER A 100 9.68 -6.97 -13.94
N ALA A 101 8.36 -6.84 -14.10
CA ALA A 101 7.62 -5.65 -13.67
C ALA A 101 7.70 -5.47 -12.15
N PHE A 102 7.53 -6.54 -11.38
CA PHE A 102 7.68 -6.52 -9.92
C PHE A 102 9.10 -6.11 -9.51
N ALA A 103 10.12 -6.69 -10.14
CA ALA A 103 11.52 -6.37 -9.85
C ALA A 103 11.84 -4.90 -10.15
N PHE A 104 11.37 -4.38 -11.28
CA PHE A 104 11.59 -2.99 -11.68
C PHE A 104 10.90 -2.01 -10.71
N VAL A 105 9.64 -2.27 -10.34
CA VAL A 105 8.93 -1.46 -9.34
C VAL A 105 9.65 -1.51 -7.99
N THR A 106 10.05 -2.70 -7.54
CA THR A 106 10.75 -2.89 -6.27
C THR A 106 12.11 -2.17 -6.26
N PHE A 107 12.83 -2.18 -7.37
CA PHE A 107 14.10 -1.46 -7.51
C PHE A 107 13.90 0.05 -7.33
N ILE A 108 12.90 0.62 -8.00
CA ILE A 108 12.56 2.04 -7.90
C ILE A 108 12.09 2.39 -6.48
N GLU A 109 11.18 1.60 -5.90
CA GLU A 109 10.65 1.82 -4.55
C GLU A 109 11.76 1.81 -3.49
N ASN A 110 12.67 0.84 -3.55
CA ASN A 110 13.79 0.76 -2.62
C ASN A 110 14.79 1.92 -2.82
N GLY A 111 15.01 2.35 -4.07
CA GLY A 111 15.83 3.53 -4.36
C GLY A 111 15.28 4.81 -3.73
N PHE A 112 13.97 5.05 -3.89
CA PHE A 112 13.30 6.19 -3.24
C PHE A 112 13.27 6.06 -1.72
N THR A 113 13.07 4.84 -1.20
CA THR A 113 13.07 4.59 0.25
C THR A 113 14.42 4.93 0.88
N ALA A 114 15.52 4.57 0.22
CA ALA A 114 16.86 4.90 0.69
C ALA A 114 17.11 6.42 0.70
N LEU A 115 16.70 7.13 -0.36
CA LEU A 115 16.83 8.58 -0.44
C LEU A 115 15.96 9.29 0.61
N ALA A 116 14.71 8.84 0.79
CA ALA A 116 13.80 9.38 1.79
C ALA A 116 14.34 9.18 3.21
N ALA A 117 14.91 8.00 3.51
CA ALA A 117 15.52 7.72 4.80
C ALA A 117 16.74 8.63 5.07
N TYR A 118 17.58 8.86 4.05
CA TYR A 118 18.71 9.78 4.16
C TYR A 118 18.25 11.22 4.43
N LEU A 119 17.27 11.72 3.67
CA LEU A 119 16.71 13.05 3.86
C LEU A 119 16.05 13.21 5.22
N ALA A 120 15.27 12.21 5.66
CA ALA A 120 14.62 12.23 6.97
C ALA A 120 15.63 12.24 8.12
N GLY A 121 16.72 11.47 8.01
CA GLY A 121 17.82 11.49 8.98
C GLY A 121 18.50 12.86 9.06
N SER A 122 18.86 13.44 7.91
CA SER A 122 19.46 14.77 7.86
C SER A 122 18.52 15.87 8.38
N LEU A 123 17.21 15.73 8.19
CA LEU A 123 16.22 16.68 8.70
C LEU A 123 16.08 16.54 10.22
N ALA A 124 16.06 15.31 10.74
CA ALA A 124 16.00 15.05 12.18
C ALA A 124 17.17 15.69 12.94
N ASP A 125 18.37 15.67 12.36
CA ASP A 125 19.57 16.29 12.93
C ASP A 125 19.50 17.84 12.97
N SER A 126 18.69 18.47 12.11
CA SER A 126 18.64 19.94 11.97
C SER A 126 17.48 20.62 12.69
N ILE A 127 16.27 20.06 12.62
CA ILE A 127 15.05 20.68 13.16
C ILE A 127 14.46 19.91 14.35
N GLY A 128 15.07 18.79 14.75
CA GLY A 128 14.61 17.93 15.83
C GLY A 128 13.69 16.80 15.34
N PHE A 129 13.74 15.68 16.06
CA PHE A 129 13.14 14.40 15.66
C PHE A 129 11.62 14.48 15.45
N THR A 130 10.88 15.12 16.37
CA THR A 130 9.42 15.19 16.30
C THR A 130 8.94 16.04 15.12
N ASP A 131 9.53 17.21 14.92
CA ASP A 131 9.14 18.12 13.81
C ASP A 131 9.55 17.53 12.45
N ALA A 132 10.71 16.88 12.38
CA ALA A 132 11.12 16.15 11.18
C ALA A 132 10.14 15.04 10.82
N LEU A 133 9.66 14.25 11.79
CA LEU A 133 8.69 13.17 11.54
C LEU A 133 7.32 13.70 11.11
N VAL A 134 6.85 14.80 11.70
CA VAL A 134 5.58 15.44 11.36
C VAL A 134 5.58 15.99 9.93
N TRP A 135 6.73 16.41 9.39
CA TRP A 135 6.82 16.84 8.00
C TRP A 135 7.10 15.68 7.03
N THR A 136 7.93 14.72 7.43
CA THR A 136 8.40 13.65 6.52
C THR A 136 7.44 12.49 6.37
N ILE A 137 6.46 12.31 7.26
CA ILE A 137 5.49 11.19 7.16
C ILE A 137 4.19 11.60 6.43
N PRO A 138 3.47 12.67 6.83
CA PRO A 138 2.21 13.04 6.20
C PRO A 138 2.37 13.57 4.77
N PHE A 139 3.50 14.22 4.46
CA PHE A 139 3.72 14.82 3.14
C PHE A 139 3.84 13.76 2.02
N PRO A 140 4.65 12.68 2.15
CA PRO A 140 4.62 11.57 1.21
C PRO A 140 3.26 10.87 1.15
N TRP A 141 2.54 10.79 2.27
CA TRP A 141 1.19 10.19 2.29
C TRP A 141 0.19 10.95 1.44
N ILE A 142 0.24 12.28 1.43
CA ILE A 142 -0.60 13.12 0.58
C ILE A 142 -0.25 12.91 -0.90
N ILE A 143 1.04 12.85 -1.23
CA ILE A 143 1.50 12.56 -2.60
C ILE A 143 1.03 11.16 -3.02
N CYS A 144 1.18 10.16 -2.15
CA CYS A 144 0.68 8.81 -2.36
C CYS A 144 -0.83 8.81 -2.59
N ALA A 145 -1.62 9.55 -1.79
CA ALA A 145 -3.08 9.66 -1.97
C ALA A 145 -3.44 10.24 -3.35
N ALA A 146 -2.72 11.28 -3.78
CA ALA A 146 -2.93 11.92 -5.08
C ALA A 146 -2.58 10.97 -6.25
N LEU A 147 -1.43 10.30 -6.18
CA LEU A 147 -1.02 9.30 -7.17
C LEU A 147 -1.95 8.08 -7.16
N PHE A 148 -2.44 7.67 -5.99
CA PHE A 148 -3.39 6.55 -5.88
C PHE A 148 -4.73 6.89 -6.53
N SER A 149 -5.15 8.15 -6.42
CA SER A 149 -6.36 8.64 -7.09
C SER A 149 -6.25 8.57 -8.62
N LEU A 150 -5.04 8.69 -9.17
CA LEU A 150 -4.80 8.54 -10.61
C LEU A 150 -5.05 7.11 -11.10
N PHE A 151 -4.81 6.09 -10.26
CA PHE A 151 -5.05 4.68 -10.63
C PHE A 151 -6.52 4.39 -10.93
N TYR A 152 -7.48 5.17 -10.42
CA TYR A 152 -8.89 4.99 -10.77
C TYR A 152 -9.15 5.18 -12.25
N VAL A 153 -8.36 5.98 -12.95
CA VAL A 153 -8.58 6.26 -14.38
C VAL A 153 -7.81 5.27 -15.26
N THR A 154 -6.60 4.89 -14.87
CA THR A 154 -5.71 4.04 -15.67
C THR A 154 -5.98 2.55 -15.48
N TYR A 155 -6.17 2.09 -14.24
CA TYR A 155 -6.37 0.68 -13.92
C TYR A 155 -7.51 -0.02 -14.68
N PRO A 156 -8.74 0.53 -14.78
CA PRO A 156 -9.83 -0.17 -15.48
C PRO A 156 -9.55 -0.34 -16.97
N ARG A 157 -8.79 0.57 -17.59
CA ARG A 157 -8.40 0.47 -18.99
C ARG A 157 -7.33 -0.59 -19.20
N ASP A 158 -6.35 -0.65 -18.32
CA ASP A 158 -5.22 -1.57 -18.46
C ASP A 158 -5.59 -3.01 -18.07
N SER A 159 -6.43 -3.19 -17.04
CA SER A 159 -7.01 -4.49 -16.70
C SER A 159 -7.87 -5.06 -17.84
N ALA A 160 -8.67 -4.21 -18.52
CA ALA A 160 -9.47 -4.64 -19.65
C ALA A 160 -8.62 -5.09 -20.85
N LYS A 161 -7.51 -4.39 -21.14
CA LYS A 161 -6.55 -4.80 -22.18
C LYS A 161 -5.93 -6.17 -21.86
N LEU A 162 -5.50 -6.38 -20.62
CA LEU A 162 -4.93 -7.66 -20.21
C LEU A 162 -5.96 -8.79 -20.37
N ARG A 163 -7.20 -8.56 -19.94
CA ARG A 163 -8.25 -9.57 -20.04
C ARG A 163 -8.61 -9.91 -21.49
N ALA A 164 -8.64 -8.91 -22.38
CA ALA A 164 -8.82 -9.12 -23.80
C ALA A 164 -7.67 -9.95 -24.41
N LEU A 165 -6.42 -9.65 -24.04
CA LEU A 165 -5.25 -10.43 -24.47
C LEU A 165 -5.31 -11.89 -24.01
N MET A 166 -5.76 -12.14 -22.77
CA MET A 166 -5.90 -13.50 -22.24
C MET A 166 -7.02 -14.28 -22.96
N VAL A 167 -8.13 -13.64 -23.30
CA VAL A 167 -9.20 -14.27 -24.10
C VAL A 167 -8.73 -14.61 -25.50
N GLN A 168 -7.99 -13.70 -26.16
CA GLN A 168 -7.41 -13.96 -27.48
C GLN A 168 -6.48 -15.17 -27.46
N ARG A 169 -5.55 -15.23 -26.51
CA ARG A 169 -4.60 -16.35 -26.39
C ARG A 169 -5.27 -17.68 -26.07
N ALA A 170 -6.35 -17.67 -25.28
CA ALA A 170 -7.12 -18.87 -25.02
C ALA A 170 -7.74 -19.43 -26.31
N GLY A 171 -8.29 -18.55 -27.17
CA GLY A 171 -8.81 -18.94 -28.49
C GLY A 171 -7.73 -19.49 -29.42
N GLU A 172 -6.56 -18.84 -29.47
CA GLU A 172 -5.41 -19.32 -30.28
C GLU A 172 -4.93 -20.72 -29.81
N LEU A 173 -4.92 -20.98 -28.49
CA LEU A 173 -4.57 -22.30 -27.96
C LEU A 173 -5.62 -23.36 -28.28
N GLU A 174 -6.92 -23.02 -28.21
CA GLU A 174 -8.01 -23.93 -28.61
C GLU A 174 -7.95 -24.27 -30.10
N GLU A 175 -7.59 -23.32 -30.96
CA GLU A 175 -7.44 -23.55 -32.40
C GLU A 175 -6.23 -24.42 -32.73
N VAL A 176 -5.11 -24.24 -32.02
CA VAL A 176 -3.89 -25.06 -32.18
C VAL A 176 -4.07 -26.48 -31.62
N ILE A 177 -4.78 -26.64 -30.51
CA ILE A 177 -4.99 -27.96 -29.87
C ILE A 177 -6.19 -28.71 -30.50
N GLY A 178 -7.19 -27.98 -31.00
CA GLY A 178 -8.42 -28.52 -31.59
C GLY A 178 -8.30 -28.89 -33.07
N ASN A 179 -7.18 -28.60 -33.72
CA ASN A 179 -6.89 -29.05 -35.09
C ASN A 179 -5.99 -30.31 -35.04
N PRO A 180 -6.55 -31.53 -35.17
CA PRO A 180 -5.79 -32.77 -35.14
C PRO A 180 -4.82 -32.94 -36.31
#